data_AF-A0A7C6SL74-F1
#
_entry.id   AF-A0A7C6SL74-F1
#
_cell.length_a   1.000
_cell.length_b   1.000
_cell.length_c   1.000
_cell.angle_alpha   90.00
_cell.angle_beta   90.00
_cell.angle_gamma   90.00
#
_symmetry.space_group_name_H-M   'P 1'
#
loop_
_entity.id
_entity.type
_entity.pdbx_description
1 polymer ?
#
loop_
_entity_poly.entity_id
_entity_poly.type
_entity_poly.pdbx_seq_one_letter_code
_entity_poly.pdbx_strand_id
1 'polypeptide(L)'
;MKKIVGGLALSITLVVLFSFLSVSFMDVNASTVDHWNDDWLHVSGNKIYDMYGNEVWLTGANWFGFNCSENVFHGAWYDVYDILCDVADRGINLLRIPISTELLYSWMTGKPNPVSSVTASNNPPYHVCNPDFYDPEADGPKNSMEIFDIIMGYCKELGIKVMIDIHSPHADNSGHVYNLWYGLETETAGLITTKKWIDTLVWLTDKYKNDDTIIAMDLKNEPHGKRGYTGPVPDDMAIWDDSTRENNWKYAAETCAKAILDVNPNMLIMIEGIEQYPKTELGFTYDDPDVFGASGDAAPYHPGWWGGNLRGVRDYPIDLGPLNSQIVYSPHEYGPSVYAQPWFDKDFTLKTLEDDYMYDTWAYIHHEGIAPLFIGEWGGHMDGGKNQKWMTILRDYIIEHRFHHTFWCINPNSGDTGGLVGNDWSTWDEAKYGLLKKALWQDSNGKFIGLDHRVPLGKNGVSLGEHYGMDNPPITPPPHTQTPTPNPTPTPTPIEDFIYGDINDDGLVNSVDYMLLTRIILEIPVANINEDAGDVNRDGKIDTRDAIILSRYLLEIIDSIPMN
;
A
#
# COMPACT_ATOMS: atom_id res chain seq x y z
N MET A 1 -76.91 -65.66 -13.57
CA MET A 1 -76.90 -64.56 -14.56
C MET A 1 -75.50 -64.48 -15.18
N LYS A 2 -75.36 -63.83 -16.35
CA LYS A 2 -74.13 -63.51 -17.15
C LYS A 2 -72.79 -63.47 -16.38
N LYS A 3 -71.60 -63.82 -16.91
CA LYS A 3 -71.13 -64.51 -18.15
C LYS A 3 -69.60 -64.79 -17.96
N ILE A 4 -69.08 -65.92 -18.49
CA ILE A 4 -67.77 -66.16 -19.20
C ILE A 4 -66.68 -65.05 -19.09
N VAL A 5 -65.35 -65.23 -18.85
CA VAL A 5 -64.26 -66.15 -19.31
C VAL A 5 -63.09 -66.09 -18.27
N GLY A 6 -62.09 -66.98 -18.12
CA GLY A 6 -61.78 -68.33 -18.63
C GLY A 6 -60.29 -68.60 -19.02
N GLY A 7 -59.52 -69.36 -18.23
CA GLY A 7 -58.11 -69.75 -18.47
C GLY A 7 -57.05 -68.87 -17.75
N LEU A 8 -55.76 -69.21 -17.65
CA LEU A 8 -55.01 -70.48 -17.75
C LEU A 8 -53.63 -70.27 -17.07
N ALA A 9 -52.94 -71.31 -16.60
CA ALA A 9 -51.64 -71.18 -15.92
C ALA A 9 -50.46 -70.94 -16.89
N LEU A 10 -49.36 -70.31 -16.42
CA LEU A 10 -48.01 -70.75 -16.80
C LEU A 10 -46.88 -70.34 -15.84
N SER A 11 -46.11 -71.36 -15.46
CA SER A 11 -44.67 -71.47 -15.13
C SER A 11 -43.82 -70.30 -14.64
N ILE A 12 -43.06 -70.63 -13.58
CA ILE A 12 -41.85 -69.94 -13.11
C ILE A 12 -40.68 -70.21 -14.07
N THR A 13 -39.93 -69.17 -14.44
CA THR A 13 -38.58 -69.31 -15.03
C THR A 13 -37.61 -68.41 -14.27
N LEU A 14 -36.55 -69.02 -13.73
CA LEU A 14 -35.49 -68.34 -13.01
C LEU A 14 -34.49 -67.73 -14.01
N VAL A 15 -34.17 -66.44 -13.89
CA VAL A 15 -33.08 -65.79 -14.66
C VAL A 15 -32.00 -65.33 -13.69
N VAL A 16 -30.82 -65.92 -13.81
CA VAL A 16 -29.61 -65.49 -13.11
C VAL A 16 -28.92 -64.43 -13.95
N LEU A 17 -28.85 -63.19 -13.43
CA LEU A 17 -28.04 -62.13 -14.04
C LEU A 17 -26.65 -62.14 -13.41
N PHE A 18 -25.62 -62.31 -14.24
CA PHE A 18 -24.23 -62.06 -13.84
C PHE A 18 -23.96 -60.55 -13.85
N SER A 19 -23.67 -59.97 -12.69
CA SER A 19 -23.22 -58.59 -12.57
C SER A 19 -21.72 -58.48 -12.85
N PHE A 20 -21.33 -57.87 -13.98
CA PHE A 20 -19.96 -57.43 -14.18
C PHE A 20 -19.71 -56.18 -13.32
N LEU A 21 -18.90 -56.33 -12.27
CA LEU A 21 -18.33 -55.19 -11.53
C LEU A 21 -17.17 -54.61 -12.36
N SER A 22 -17.45 -53.52 -13.08
CA SER A 22 -16.41 -52.61 -13.54
C SER A 22 -15.83 -51.89 -12.32
N VAL A 23 -14.62 -52.28 -11.92
CA VAL A 23 -13.86 -51.54 -10.90
C VAL A 23 -13.37 -50.25 -11.56
N SER A 24 -14.15 -49.19 -11.40
CA SER A 24 -13.64 -47.84 -11.63
C SER A 24 -12.56 -47.58 -10.59
N PHE A 25 -11.30 -47.48 -11.02
CA PHE A 25 -10.30 -46.80 -10.22
C PHE A 25 -10.78 -45.37 -10.02
N MET A 26 -11.09 -45.01 -8.78
CA MET A 26 -11.17 -43.60 -8.42
C MET A 26 -9.74 -43.09 -8.44
N ASP A 27 -9.43 -42.22 -9.40
CA ASP A 27 -8.28 -41.34 -9.27
C ASP A 27 -8.51 -40.50 -8.02
N VAL A 28 -7.79 -40.86 -6.95
CA VAL A 28 -7.63 -40.00 -5.80
C VAL A 28 -6.72 -38.87 -6.27
N ASN A 29 -7.33 -37.86 -6.90
CA ASN A 29 -6.74 -36.53 -6.90
C ASN A 29 -6.55 -36.18 -5.43
N ALA A 30 -5.31 -36.30 -4.96
CA ALA A 30 -4.89 -35.59 -3.78
C ALA A 30 -5.12 -34.11 -4.10
N SER A 31 -6.18 -33.54 -3.54
CA SER A 31 -6.26 -32.09 -3.44
C SER A 31 -4.98 -31.67 -2.74
N THR A 32 -4.12 -30.93 -3.45
CA THR A 32 -3.11 -30.11 -2.79
C THR A 32 -3.85 -29.35 -1.71
N VAL A 33 -3.50 -29.59 -0.45
CA VAL A 33 -4.09 -28.84 0.66
C VAL A 33 -3.76 -27.38 0.35
N ASP A 34 -4.80 -26.55 0.34
CA ASP A 34 -4.63 -25.13 0.08
C ASP A 34 -3.99 -24.53 1.32
N HIS A 35 -2.74 -24.09 1.17
CA HIS A 35 -1.85 -23.61 2.24
C HIS A 35 -1.63 -22.10 2.12
N TRP A 36 -2.65 -21.42 1.58
CA TRP A 36 -2.66 -20.02 1.18
C TRP A 36 -3.99 -19.36 1.56
N ASN A 37 -4.68 -19.99 2.51
CA ASN A 37 -6.00 -19.62 2.99
C ASN A 37 -6.19 -20.05 4.47
N ASP A 38 -5.08 -20.26 5.20
CA ASP A 38 -5.00 -20.67 6.61
C ASP A 38 -4.48 -19.56 7.55
N ASP A 39 -3.91 -18.47 7.02
CA ASP A 39 -3.36 -17.35 7.82
C ASP A 39 -4.39 -16.30 8.27
N TRP A 40 -5.68 -16.63 8.17
CA TRP A 40 -6.74 -15.71 8.57
C TRP A 40 -6.73 -15.42 10.07
N LEU A 41 -7.01 -14.15 10.38
CA LEU A 41 -6.95 -13.60 11.72
C LEU A 41 -8.34 -13.27 12.26
N HIS A 42 -8.43 -13.09 13.57
CA HIS A 42 -9.61 -12.56 14.26
C HIS A 42 -9.24 -11.85 15.56
N VAL A 43 -10.15 -11.00 16.01
CA VAL A 43 -10.06 -10.20 17.24
C VAL A 43 -10.73 -10.92 18.41
N SER A 44 -10.07 -10.91 19.58
CA SER A 44 -10.67 -11.33 20.85
C SER A 44 -10.17 -10.45 22.00
N GLY A 45 -11.09 -9.68 22.59
CA GLY A 45 -10.73 -8.63 23.55
C GLY A 45 -9.87 -7.55 22.88
N ASN A 46 -8.73 -7.20 23.50
CA ASN A 46 -7.78 -6.22 22.98
C ASN A 46 -6.60 -6.83 22.19
N LYS A 47 -6.79 -8.04 21.63
CA LYS A 47 -5.74 -8.82 20.94
C LYS A 47 -6.25 -9.43 19.64
N ILE A 48 -5.30 -9.76 18.75
CA ILE A 48 -5.54 -10.47 17.49
C ILE A 48 -4.94 -11.88 17.58
N TYR A 49 -5.64 -12.85 17.01
CA TYR A 49 -5.29 -14.28 17.02
C TYR A 49 -5.43 -14.89 15.63
N ASP A 50 -4.62 -15.91 15.32
CA ASP A 50 -4.81 -16.76 14.14
C ASP A 50 -6.02 -17.69 14.29
N MET A 51 -6.39 -18.39 13.20
CA MET A 51 -7.50 -19.37 13.22
C MET A 51 -7.28 -20.59 14.13
N TYR A 52 -6.08 -20.78 14.68
CA TYR A 52 -5.72 -21.85 15.61
C TYR A 52 -5.72 -21.39 17.08
N GLY A 53 -5.94 -20.09 17.34
CA GLY A 53 -6.01 -19.49 18.68
C GLY A 53 -4.67 -19.02 19.24
N ASN A 54 -3.64 -18.85 18.40
CA ASN A 54 -2.35 -18.28 18.81
C ASN A 54 -2.37 -16.76 18.61
N GLU A 55 -1.82 -16.03 19.59
CA GLU A 55 -1.76 -14.56 19.54
C GLU A 55 -0.77 -14.10 18.45
N VAL A 56 -1.16 -13.14 17.62
CA VAL A 56 -0.27 -12.58 16.59
C VAL A 56 0.16 -11.17 16.94
N TRP A 57 1.28 -10.71 16.37
CA TRP A 57 1.71 -9.32 16.48
C TRP A 57 2.15 -8.77 15.12
N LEU A 58 1.21 -8.08 14.48
CA LEU A 58 1.41 -7.33 13.24
C LEU A 58 2.38 -6.16 13.52
N THR A 59 3.59 -6.24 12.97
CA THR A 59 4.67 -5.26 13.15
C THR A 59 5.30 -4.95 11.80
N GLY A 60 4.90 -3.84 11.21
CA GLY A 60 5.07 -3.57 9.79
C GLY A 60 5.71 -2.22 9.44
N ALA A 61 5.66 -1.89 8.15
CA ALA A 61 5.99 -0.57 7.61
C ALA A 61 5.07 -0.21 6.44
N ASN A 62 4.99 1.09 6.13
CA ASN A 62 4.21 1.60 5.00
C ASN A 62 5.10 1.70 3.76
N TRP A 63 4.61 1.28 2.59
CA TRP A 63 5.25 1.58 1.29
C TRP A 63 4.23 2.24 0.36
N PHE A 64 4.37 3.54 0.13
CA PHE A 64 3.41 4.33 -0.66
C PHE A 64 3.79 4.42 -2.15
N GLY A 65 2.81 4.79 -2.98
CA GLY A 65 2.98 5.04 -4.41
C GLY A 65 1.77 4.64 -5.26
N PHE A 66 1.04 3.58 -4.89
CA PHE A 66 -0.22 3.22 -5.55
C PHE A 66 -1.36 4.23 -5.26
N ASN A 67 -1.21 5.08 -4.26
CA ASN A 67 -2.04 6.26 -4.02
C ASN A 67 -1.60 7.51 -4.80
N CYS A 68 -0.40 7.48 -5.40
CA CYS A 68 0.22 8.61 -6.09
C CYS A 68 -0.06 8.56 -7.60
N SER A 69 0.30 9.63 -8.31
CA SER A 69 0.06 9.78 -9.75
C SER A 69 0.79 8.73 -10.61
N GLU A 70 1.83 8.11 -10.06
CA GLU A 70 2.62 7.05 -10.67
C GLU A 70 1.87 5.70 -10.75
N ASN A 71 0.80 5.51 -9.97
CA ASN A 71 -0.02 4.28 -9.90
C ASN A 71 0.76 2.98 -9.59
N VAL A 72 1.94 3.10 -8.99
CA VAL A 72 2.84 2.01 -8.60
C VAL A 72 3.69 2.48 -7.41
N PHE A 73 4.28 1.56 -6.63
CA PHE A 73 5.25 1.92 -5.60
C PHE A 73 6.28 2.94 -6.11
N HIS A 74 6.48 4.02 -5.36
CA HIS A 74 7.69 4.82 -5.53
C HIS A 74 8.90 3.92 -5.24
N GLY A 75 9.98 4.08 -6.00
CA GLY A 75 11.09 3.14 -5.99
C GLY A 75 11.00 2.02 -7.03
N ALA A 76 9.90 1.87 -7.78
CA ALA A 76 9.80 0.90 -8.89
C ALA A 76 10.72 1.20 -10.10
N TRP A 77 11.54 2.24 -10.01
CA TRP A 77 12.70 2.48 -10.88
C TRP A 77 13.98 1.75 -10.39
N TYR A 78 13.91 1.08 -9.24
CA TYR A 78 14.83 0.09 -8.70
C TYR A 78 14.12 -1.28 -8.56
N ASP A 79 14.86 -2.36 -8.27
CA ASP A 79 14.32 -3.71 -8.18
C ASP A 79 13.41 -3.84 -6.94
N VAL A 80 12.10 -4.01 -7.18
CA VAL A 80 11.07 -4.09 -6.13
C VAL A 80 11.18 -5.41 -5.36
N TYR A 81 11.61 -6.50 -6.01
CA TYR A 81 11.76 -7.80 -5.36
C TYR A 81 12.93 -7.77 -4.37
N ASP A 82 14.07 -7.20 -4.76
CA ASP A 82 15.22 -7.02 -3.86
C ASP A 82 14.87 -6.14 -2.65
N ILE A 83 14.11 -5.05 -2.84
CA ILE A 83 13.63 -4.21 -1.72
C ILE A 83 12.70 -5.01 -0.79
N LEU A 84 11.76 -5.80 -1.33
CA LEU A 84 10.89 -6.66 -0.51
C LEU A 84 11.69 -7.74 0.24
N CYS A 85 12.73 -8.31 -0.36
CA CYS A 85 13.64 -9.23 0.32
C CYS A 85 14.30 -8.55 1.52
N ASP A 86 14.78 -7.32 1.33
CA ASP A 86 15.42 -6.51 2.37
C ASP A 86 14.43 -6.11 3.50
N VAL A 87 13.15 -5.93 3.18
CA VAL A 87 12.03 -5.71 4.12
C VAL A 87 11.76 -6.97 4.96
N ALA A 88 11.57 -8.13 4.32
CA ALA A 88 11.35 -9.41 5.01
C ALA A 88 12.54 -9.79 5.90
N ASP A 89 13.77 -9.67 5.36
CA ASP A 89 15.02 -9.97 6.07
C ASP A 89 15.26 -9.06 7.29
N ARG A 90 14.59 -7.91 7.35
CA ARG A 90 14.62 -6.98 8.48
C ARG A 90 13.46 -7.19 9.47
N GLY A 91 12.60 -8.18 9.24
CA GLY A 91 11.58 -8.59 10.21
C GLY A 91 10.27 -7.82 10.13
N ILE A 92 10.03 -7.12 9.03
CA ILE A 92 8.79 -6.39 8.77
C ILE A 92 7.77 -7.41 8.24
N ASN A 93 6.85 -7.87 9.09
CA ASN A 93 5.94 -8.99 8.79
C ASN A 93 4.63 -8.56 8.10
N LEU A 94 4.37 -7.25 8.07
CA LEU A 94 3.22 -6.62 7.44
C LEU A 94 3.63 -5.41 6.60
N LEU A 95 3.08 -5.29 5.40
CA LEU A 95 3.23 -4.12 4.54
C LEU A 95 1.88 -3.38 4.41
N ARG A 96 1.78 -2.14 4.92
CA ARG A 96 0.63 -1.24 4.63
C ARG A 96 0.87 -0.59 3.28
N ILE A 97 -0.04 -0.80 2.32
CA ILE A 97 0.05 -0.29 0.95
C ILE A 97 -1.05 0.75 0.73
N PRO A 98 -0.71 2.04 0.77
CA PRO A 98 -1.53 3.14 0.27
C PRO A 98 -1.93 2.99 -1.21
N ILE A 99 -3.24 2.94 -1.49
CA ILE A 99 -3.87 2.91 -2.82
C ILE A 99 -5.00 3.95 -2.90
N SER A 100 -5.23 4.57 -4.05
CA SER A 100 -6.36 5.50 -4.23
C SER A 100 -7.65 4.82 -4.71
N THR A 101 -8.81 5.40 -4.36
CA THR A 101 -10.12 4.94 -4.84
C THR A 101 -10.25 5.04 -6.36
N GLU A 102 -9.68 6.10 -6.97
CA GLU A 102 -9.58 6.22 -8.42
C GLU A 102 -8.83 5.04 -9.06
N LEU A 103 -7.68 4.66 -8.49
CA LEU A 103 -6.89 3.56 -9.02
C LEU A 103 -7.65 2.23 -8.91
N LEU A 104 -8.24 1.92 -7.75
CA LEU A 104 -9.08 0.72 -7.60
C LEU A 104 -10.30 0.73 -8.53
N TYR A 105 -10.89 1.89 -8.82
CA TYR A 105 -11.98 2.00 -9.79
C TYR A 105 -11.53 1.72 -11.22
N SER A 106 -10.33 2.15 -11.60
CA SER A 106 -9.73 1.81 -12.90
C SER A 106 -9.54 0.29 -13.03
N TRP A 107 -9.12 -0.39 -11.95
CA TRP A 107 -8.98 -1.85 -11.90
C TRP A 107 -10.34 -2.56 -11.99
N MET A 108 -11.30 -2.17 -11.14
CA MET A 108 -12.66 -2.72 -11.11
C MET A 108 -13.40 -2.60 -12.45
N THR A 109 -13.14 -1.54 -13.21
CA THR A 109 -13.77 -1.32 -14.53
C THR A 109 -13.04 -2.01 -15.69
N GLY A 110 -11.96 -2.75 -15.41
CA GLY A 110 -11.16 -3.43 -16.43
C GLY A 110 -10.38 -2.48 -17.33
N LYS A 111 -10.04 -1.29 -16.83
CA LYS A 111 -9.22 -0.27 -17.51
C LYS A 111 -8.17 0.30 -16.55
N PRO A 112 -7.21 -0.51 -16.05
CA PRO A 112 -6.27 -0.06 -15.05
C PRO A 112 -5.48 1.16 -15.54
N ASN A 113 -5.27 2.16 -14.66
CA ASN A 113 -4.44 3.31 -14.98
C ASN A 113 -3.02 2.84 -15.39
N PRO A 114 -2.39 3.48 -16.38
CA PRO A 114 -1.00 3.21 -16.70
C PRO A 114 -0.09 3.61 -15.54
N VAL A 115 1.04 2.93 -15.43
CA VAL A 115 2.09 3.26 -14.46
C VAL A 115 3.10 4.23 -15.06
N SER A 116 3.77 5.00 -14.22
CA SER A 116 4.98 5.74 -14.59
C SER A 116 6.08 5.52 -13.55
N SER A 117 7.28 6.02 -13.82
CA SER A 117 8.45 5.84 -12.93
C SER A 117 8.77 4.36 -12.63
N VAL A 118 8.75 3.50 -13.65
CA VAL A 118 9.06 2.06 -13.53
C VAL A 118 10.07 1.60 -14.58
N THR A 119 11.04 0.77 -14.18
CA THR A 119 12.12 0.25 -15.05
C THR A 119 11.87 -1.21 -15.44
N ALA A 120 10.84 -1.42 -16.26
CA ALA A 120 10.42 -2.75 -16.75
C ALA A 120 11.14 -3.19 -18.05
N SER A 121 11.46 -2.26 -18.94
CA SER A 121 12.15 -2.50 -20.22
C SER A 121 13.48 -1.72 -20.31
N ASN A 122 14.39 -2.18 -21.17
CA ASN A 122 15.72 -1.59 -21.28
C ASN A 122 15.68 -0.32 -22.14
N ASN A 123 15.41 0.82 -21.49
CA ASN A 123 15.31 2.12 -22.16
C ASN A 123 16.44 3.05 -21.64
N PRO A 124 17.51 3.29 -22.44
CA PRO A 124 18.60 4.20 -22.07
C PRO A 124 18.10 5.56 -21.56
N PRO A 125 18.75 6.15 -20.54
CA PRO A 125 19.93 5.70 -19.81
C PRO A 125 19.65 4.65 -18.71
N TYR A 126 18.42 4.16 -18.58
CA TYR A 126 18.01 3.24 -17.52
C TYR A 126 18.26 1.77 -17.90
N HIS A 127 18.60 0.95 -16.89
CA HIS A 127 18.64 -0.50 -17.03
C HIS A 127 17.34 -1.12 -16.51
N VAL A 128 17.04 -2.36 -16.92
CA VAL A 128 15.91 -3.12 -16.38
C VAL A 128 16.19 -3.48 -14.92
N CYS A 129 15.31 -3.05 -14.02
CA CYS A 129 15.33 -3.47 -12.61
C CYS A 129 14.15 -4.39 -12.29
N ASN A 130 13.05 -4.34 -13.04
CA ASN A 130 11.85 -5.13 -12.78
C ASN A 130 11.41 -5.91 -14.03
N PRO A 131 12.13 -6.98 -14.44
CA PRO A 131 11.88 -7.67 -15.70
C PRO A 131 10.49 -8.32 -15.77
N ASP A 132 9.90 -8.72 -14.65
CA ASP A 132 8.55 -9.32 -14.61
C ASP A 132 7.44 -8.29 -14.81
N PHE A 133 7.72 -7.00 -14.59
CA PHE A 133 6.79 -5.90 -14.88
C PHE A 133 6.74 -5.57 -16.37
N TYR A 134 7.47 -6.28 -17.23
CA TYR A 134 7.45 -6.08 -18.68
C TYR A 134 6.22 -6.70 -19.34
N ASP A 135 5.57 -5.94 -20.23
CA ASP A 135 4.58 -6.45 -21.17
C ASP A 135 5.16 -6.51 -22.59
N PRO A 136 5.39 -7.72 -23.15
CA PRO A 136 5.89 -7.89 -24.51
C PRO A 136 4.85 -7.54 -25.59
N GLU A 137 3.55 -7.43 -25.26
CA GLU A 137 2.53 -7.00 -26.23
C GLU A 137 2.47 -5.46 -26.33
N ALA A 138 2.72 -4.75 -25.24
CA ALA A 138 2.77 -3.29 -25.20
C ALA A 138 4.17 -2.68 -25.46
N ASP A 139 5.24 -3.49 -25.49
CA ASP A 139 6.65 -3.04 -25.56
C ASP A 139 7.01 -2.04 -24.44
N GLY A 140 6.51 -2.32 -23.23
CA GLY A 140 6.52 -1.37 -22.12
C GLY A 140 6.18 -2.01 -20.77
N PRO A 141 5.91 -1.22 -19.73
CA PRO A 141 5.46 -1.75 -18.45
C PRO A 141 4.03 -2.28 -18.54
N LYS A 142 3.78 -3.37 -17.81
CA LYS A 142 2.45 -3.87 -17.44
C LYS A 142 1.63 -2.78 -16.76
N ASN A 143 0.31 -2.95 -16.76
CA ASN A 143 -0.56 -1.99 -16.09
C ASN A 143 -0.49 -2.12 -14.56
N SER A 144 -1.00 -1.10 -13.86
CA SER A 144 -0.94 -1.01 -12.38
C SER A 144 -1.53 -2.21 -11.65
N MET A 145 -2.60 -2.82 -12.15
CA MET A 145 -3.22 -4.00 -11.53
C MET A 145 -2.36 -5.26 -11.71
N GLU A 146 -1.79 -5.45 -12.90
CA GLU A 146 -0.90 -6.60 -13.17
C GLU A 146 0.40 -6.52 -12.37
N ILE A 147 0.98 -5.32 -12.23
CA ILE A 147 2.16 -5.10 -11.40
C ILE A 147 1.82 -5.36 -9.92
N PHE A 148 0.66 -4.90 -9.47
CA PHE A 148 0.19 -5.18 -8.11
C PHE A 148 -0.03 -6.69 -7.88
N ASP A 149 -0.65 -7.42 -8.82
CA ASP A 149 -0.80 -8.89 -8.78
C ASP A 149 0.56 -9.60 -8.64
N ILE A 150 1.60 -9.15 -9.35
CA ILE A 150 2.97 -9.69 -9.24
C ILE A 150 3.57 -9.39 -7.87
N ILE A 151 3.41 -8.17 -7.35
CA ILE A 151 3.92 -7.76 -6.03
C ILE A 151 3.26 -8.58 -4.90
N MET A 152 1.98 -8.94 -5.01
CA MET A 152 1.35 -9.87 -4.06
C MET A 152 2.03 -11.24 -4.09
N GLY A 153 2.39 -11.73 -5.28
CA GLY A 153 3.21 -12.94 -5.44
C GLY A 153 4.56 -12.84 -4.73
N TYR A 154 5.24 -11.70 -4.81
CA TYR A 154 6.51 -11.47 -4.10
C TYR A 154 6.35 -11.45 -2.57
N CYS A 155 5.33 -10.74 -2.06
CA CYS A 155 5.02 -10.74 -0.63
C CYS A 155 4.77 -12.16 -0.09
N LYS A 156 3.99 -12.94 -0.84
CA LYS A 156 3.67 -14.36 -0.56
C LYS A 156 4.90 -15.26 -0.57
N GLU A 157 5.82 -15.07 -1.52
CA GLU A 157 7.10 -15.80 -1.55
C GLU A 157 7.97 -15.51 -0.31
N LEU A 158 7.90 -14.28 0.21
CA LEU A 158 8.76 -13.79 1.28
C LEU A 158 8.14 -13.88 2.69
N GLY A 159 6.92 -14.42 2.83
CA GLY A 159 6.20 -14.51 4.10
C GLY A 159 5.71 -13.16 4.65
N ILE A 160 5.65 -12.13 3.79
CA ILE A 160 5.10 -10.81 4.11
C ILE A 160 3.59 -10.87 3.89
N LYS A 161 2.80 -10.52 4.91
CA LYS A 161 1.37 -10.25 4.71
C LYS A 161 1.14 -8.77 4.40
N VAL A 162 -0.01 -8.45 3.82
CA VAL A 162 -0.35 -7.14 3.27
C VAL A 162 -1.62 -6.60 3.91
N MET A 163 -1.60 -5.30 4.15
CA MET A 163 -2.77 -4.49 4.47
C MET A 163 -2.97 -3.45 3.37
N ILE A 164 -4.16 -3.40 2.78
CA ILE A 164 -4.50 -2.37 1.81
C ILE A 164 -5.02 -1.15 2.55
N ASP A 165 -4.51 0.03 2.23
CA ASP A 165 -4.95 1.30 2.76
C ASP A 165 -5.57 2.15 1.65
N ILE A 166 -6.80 2.61 1.85
CA ILE A 166 -7.47 3.53 0.93
C ILE A 166 -7.05 4.97 1.24
N HIS A 167 -5.88 5.32 0.74
CA HIS A 167 -5.17 6.50 1.18
C HIS A 167 -5.80 7.83 0.75
N SER A 168 -6.53 7.81 -0.36
CA SER A 168 -7.09 9.01 -0.99
C SER A 168 -8.20 8.67 -1.99
N PRO A 169 -9.14 9.59 -2.28
CA PRO A 169 -10.03 9.47 -3.42
C PRO A 169 -9.31 9.61 -4.77
N HIS A 170 -8.16 10.32 -4.81
CA HIS A 170 -7.39 10.70 -6.02
C HIS A 170 -6.07 9.93 -6.13
N ALA A 171 -5.63 9.59 -7.35
CA ALA A 171 -4.25 9.16 -7.59
C ALA A 171 -3.29 10.37 -7.65
N ASP A 172 -2.84 10.85 -6.50
CA ASP A 172 -2.10 12.12 -6.36
C ASP A 172 -1.09 12.06 -5.22
N ASN A 173 0.11 12.61 -5.46
CA ASN A 173 1.23 12.60 -4.52
C ASN A 173 0.95 13.45 -3.27
N SER A 174 -0.07 14.31 -3.31
CA SER A 174 -0.65 15.05 -2.17
C SER A 174 -2.07 14.60 -1.81
N GLY A 175 -2.54 13.44 -2.28
CA GLY A 175 -3.91 12.96 -2.11
C GLY A 175 -4.36 12.74 -0.66
N HIS A 176 -3.44 12.66 0.29
CA HIS A 176 -3.74 12.55 1.72
C HIS A 176 -4.51 13.77 2.26
N VAL A 177 -4.44 14.95 1.61
CA VAL A 177 -5.15 16.18 2.05
C VAL A 177 -6.67 16.16 1.83
N TYR A 178 -7.24 15.07 1.32
CA TYR A 178 -8.68 14.95 1.13
C TYR A 178 -9.35 14.41 2.40
N ASN A 179 -10.03 15.31 3.12
CA ASN A 179 -10.77 15.06 4.37
C ASN A 179 -11.63 13.79 4.37
N LEU A 180 -12.30 13.48 3.25
CA LEU A 180 -13.34 12.46 3.11
C LEU A 180 -13.07 11.47 1.97
N TRP A 181 -13.72 10.31 2.02
CA TRP A 181 -13.64 9.22 1.02
C TRP A 181 -14.49 9.46 -0.26
N TYR A 182 -15.05 10.67 -0.42
CA TYR A 182 -15.94 11.04 -1.53
C TYR A 182 -15.85 12.53 -1.88
N GLY A 183 -16.52 12.93 -2.95
CA GLY A 183 -16.77 14.33 -3.30
C GLY A 183 -15.80 14.93 -4.33
N LEU A 184 -14.77 14.17 -4.73
CA LEU A 184 -13.79 14.60 -5.72
C LEU A 184 -14.17 14.12 -7.13
N GLU A 185 -14.12 15.00 -8.13
CA GLU A 185 -14.15 14.63 -9.54
C GLU A 185 -12.73 14.30 -10.01
N THR A 186 -12.54 13.14 -10.65
CA THR A 186 -11.24 12.61 -11.10
C THR A 186 -11.26 12.30 -12.60
N GLU A 187 -10.10 12.17 -13.25
CA GLU A 187 -10.07 12.00 -14.71
C GLU A 187 -10.50 10.59 -15.14
N THR A 188 -10.00 9.53 -14.48
CA THR A 188 -10.28 8.15 -14.93
C THR A 188 -11.49 7.53 -14.25
N ALA A 189 -11.85 8.01 -13.04
CA ALA A 189 -13.03 7.53 -12.33
C ALA A 189 -14.21 8.51 -12.34
N GLY A 190 -14.06 9.79 -12.68
CA GLY A 190 -15.11 10.82 -12.49
C GLY A 190 -15.42 11.06 -11.01
N LEU A 191 -16.62 11.54 -10.67
CA LEU A 191 -17.02 11.78 -9.28
C LEU A 191 -16.86 10.55 -8.39
N ILE A 192 -15.97 10.61 -7.41
CA ILE A 192 -15.85 9.63 -6.33
C ILE A 192 -17.02 9.83 -5.36
N THR A 193 -17.78 8.77 -5.12
CA THR A 193 -18.93 8.75 -4.21
C THR A 193 -18.71 7.67 -3.15
N THR A 194 -19.37 7.79 -2.00
CA THR A 194 -19.34 6.74 -0.95
C THR A 194 -19.67 5.36 -1.50
N LYS A 195 -20.64 5.26 -2.43
CA LYS A 195 -20.93 3.99 -3.11
C LYS A 195 -19.76 3.50 -3.95
N LYS A 196 -19.10 4.36 -4.73
CA LYS A 196 -17.95 3.97 -5.57
C LYS A 196 -16.78 3.49 -4.71
N TRP A 197 -16.48 4.20 -3.62
CA TRP A 197 -15.52 3.77 -2.61
C TRP A 197 -15.85 2.36 -2.12
N ILE A 198 -17.03 2.14 -1.51
CA ILE A 198 -17.46 0.81 -1.03
C ILE A 198 -17.37 -0.26 -2.14
N ASP A 199 -17.90 0.01 -3.34
CA ASP A 199 -17.87 -0.92 -4.47
C ASP A 199 -16.44 -1.38 -4.81
N THR A 200 -15.46 -0.46 -4.76
CA THR A 200 -14.06 -0.78 -5.06
C THR A 200 -13.37 -1.62 -3.99
N LEU A 201 -13.62 -1.38 -2.70
CA LEU A 201 -13.07 -2.22 -1.62
C LEU A 201 -13.70 -3.63 -1.64
N VAL A 202 -15.02 -3.70 -1.89
CA VAL A 202 -15.75 -4.96 -2.02
C VAL A 202 -15.26 -5.76 -3.24
N TRP A 203 -15.03 -5.11 -4.37
CA TRP A 203 -14.45 -5.74 -5.56
C TRP A 203 -13.03 -6.27 -5.31
N LEU A 204 -12.17 -5.47 -4.66
CA LEU A 204 -10.80 -5.89 -4.33
C LEU A 204 -10.82 -7.09 -3.38
N THR A 205 -11.71 -7.07 -2.38
CA THR A 205 -11.96 -8.19 -1.47
C THR A 205 -12.40 -9.44 -2.24
N ASP A 206 -13.34 -9.33 -3.19
CA ASP A 206 -13.82 -10.48 -3.98
C ASP A 206 -12.72 -11.09 -4.86
N LYS A 207 -11.83 -10.27 -5.42
CA LYS A 207 -10.68 -10.69 -6.22
C LYS A 207 -9.66 -11.50 -5.40
N TYR A 208 -9.40 -11.12 -4.15
CA TYR A 208 -8.36 -11.74 -3.30
C TYR A 208 -8.85 -12.62 -2.15
N LYS A 209 -10.16 -12.84 -1.95
CA LYS A 209 -10.72 -13.60 -0.79
C LYS A 209 -10.25 -15.06 -0.61
N ASN A 210 -9.53 -15.63 -1.56
CA ASN A 210 -8.92 -16.97 -1.47
C ASN A 210 -7.38 -16.89 -1.47
N ASP A 211 -6.82 -15.72 -1.18
CA ASP A 211 -5.39 -15.48 -1.05
C ASP A 211 -5.15 -14.68 0.24
N ASP A 212 -4.75 -15.37 1.31
CA ASP A 212 -4.48 -14.77 2.61
C ASP A 212 -3.19 -13.93 2.65
N THR A 213 -2.57 -13.61 1.51
CA THR A 213 -1.53 -12.57 1.44
C THR A 213 -2.09 -11.22 1.89
N ILE A 214 -3.35 -10.88 1.53
CA ILE A 214 -4.04 -9.68 2.01
C ILE A 214 -4.95 -10.06 3.18
N ILE A 215 -4.54 -9.69 4.39
CA ILE A 215 -5.22 -10.06 5.65
C ILE A 215 -6.05 -8.92 6.25
N ALA A 216 -5.85 -7.69 5.78
CA ALA A 216 -6.47 -6.50 6.34
C ALA A 216 -6.81 -5.42 5.30
N MET A 217 -7.89 -4.68 5.58
CA MET A 217 -8.34 -3.51 4.82
C MET A 217 -8.46 -2.31 5.76
N ASP A 218 -7.70 -1.27 5.48
CA ASP A 218 -7.76 0.03 6.14
C ASP A 218 -8.63 0.97 5.31
N LEU A 219 -9.79 1.31 5.88
CA LEU A 219 -10.95 1.71 5.09
C LEU A 219 -10.79 3.09 4.43
N LYS A 220 -10.10 4.02 5.09
CA LYS A 220 -9.73 5.34 4.56
C LYS A 220 -8.63 5.94 5.45
N ASN A 221 -7.49 6.24 4.86
CA ASN A 221 -6.44 7.00 5.54
C ASN A 221 -6.96 8.35 6.01
N GLU A 222 -6.73 8.65 7.28
CA GLU A 222 -6.87 9.94 7.92
C GLU A 222 -8.19 10.67 7.59
N PRO A 223 -9.36 10.23 8.09
CA PRO A 223 -10.55 11.07 8.12
C PRO A 223 -10.25 12.36 8.92
N HIS A 224 -10.50 13.53 8.32
CA HIS A 224 -10.15 14.81 8.96
C HIS A 224 -11.06 15.97 8.55
N GLY A 225 -10.70 17.19 8.95
CA GLY A 225 -11.47 18.41 8.74
C GLY A 225 -11.89 19.05 10.07
N LYS A 226 -11.87 20.39 10.10
CA LYS A 226 -12.20 21.18 11.30
C LYS A 226 -13.55 21.86 11.17
N ARG A 227 -14.23 22.03 12.31
CA ARG A 227 -15.50 22.76 12.42
C ARG A 227 -15.44 24.20 11.91
N GLY A 228 -14.30 24.86 12.09
CA GLY A 228 -14.13 26.28 11.85
C GLY A 228 -14.84 27.17 12.90
N TYR A 229 -14.53 28.46 12.87
CA TYR A 229 -14.91 29.40 13.94
C TYR A 229 -16.28 30.08 13.76
N THR A 230 -16.89 29.96 12.58
CA THR A 230 -18.14 30.65 12.21
C THR A 230 -18.87 29.89 11.10
N GLY A 231 -20.19 30.07 11.02
CA GLY A 231 -21.00 29.55 9.91
C GLY A 231 -21.60 28.16 10.18
N PRO A 232 -22.22 27.53 9.17
CA PRO A 232 -22.74 26.17 9.27
C PRO A 232 -21.62 25.18 9.57
N VAL A 233 -21.99 23.95 9.92
CA VAL A 233 -21.05 22.82 9.96
C VAL A 233 -20.52 22.59 8.54
N PRO A 234 -19.20 22.47 8.31
CA PRO A 234 -18.66 22.14 7.00
C PRO A 234 -19.09 20.75 6.55
N ASP A 235 -19.63 20.66 5.32
CA ASP A 235 -20.07 19.38 4.71
C ASP A 235 -18.88 18.48 4.33
N ASP A 236 -17.67 19.05 4.30
CA ASP A 236 -16.40 18.41 3.95
C ASP A 236 -15.54 18.01 5.17
N MET A 237 -16.04 18.09 6.42
CA MET A 237 -15.33 17.57 7.60
C MET A 237 -15.80 16.17 7.99
N ALA A 238 -14.87 15.28 8.38
CA ALA A 238 -15.21 13.99 8.97
C ALA A 238 -15.79 14.18 10.38
N ILE A 239 -16.85 13.42 10.70
CA ILE A 239 -17.49 13.43 12.02
C ILE A 239 -17.69 12.00 12.55
N TRP A 240 -17.94 11.90 13.84
CA TRP A 240 -18.27 10.65 14.53
C TRP A 240 -19.41 10.90 15.52
N ASP A 241 -20.62 10.42 15.21
CA ASP A 241 -21.81 10.42 16.05
C ASP A 241 -22.77 9.27 15.64
N ASP A 242 -24.01 9.24 16.15
CA ASP A 242 -25.04 8.24 15.79
C ASP A 242 -25.88 8.60 14.54
N SER A 243 -25.57 9.70 13.85
CA SER A 243 -26.29 10.12 12.64
C SER A 243 -25.85 9.36 11.38
N THR A 244 -26.73 9.29 10.39
CA THR A 244 -26.45 8.70 9.07
C THR A 244 -26.05 9.76 8.04
N ARG A 245 -25.31 10.80 8.46
CA ARG A 245 -24.82 11.85 7.55
C ARG A 245 -23.77 11.28 6.61
N GLU A 246 -23.71 11.80 5.38
CA GLU A 246 -22.76 11.33 4.35
C GLU A 246 -21.29 11.47 4.82
N ASN A 247 -20.98 12.47 5.65
CA ASN A 247 -19.65 12.70 6.21
C ASN A 247 -19.39 12.00 7.57
N ASN A 248 -20.34 11.20 8.08
CA ASN A 248 -20.13 10.46 9.33
C ASN A 248 -19.26 9.22 9.07
N TRP A 249 -18.05 9.25 9.62
CA TRP A 249 -17.05 8.21 9.46
C TRP A 249 -17.46 6.90 10.13
N LYS A 250 -18.02 6.93 11.34
CA LYS A 250 -18.58 5.74 12.01
C LYS A 250 -19.60 5.03 11.12
N TYR A 251 -20.56 5.79 10.60
CA TYR A 251 -21.64 5.25 9.75
C TYR A 251 -21.10 4.69 8.43
N ALA A 252 -20.15 5.39 7.80
CA ALA A 252 -19.52 4.95 6.56
C ALA A 252 -18.63 3.70 6.76
N ALA A 253 -17.83 3.67 7.82
CA ALA A 253 -17.00 2.53 8.21
C ALA A 253 -17.87 1.31 8.51
N GLU A 254 -18.95 1.45 9.29
CA GLU A 254 -19.90 0.35 9.55
C GLU A 254 -20.56 -0.19 8.28
N THR A 255 -20.90 0.70 7.35
CA THR A 255 -21.55 0.34 6.07
C THR A 255 -20.56 -0.37 5.15
N CYS A 256 -19.34 0.13 5.04
CA CYS A 256 -18.28 -0.45 4.21
C CYS A 256 -17.79 -1.80 4.77
N ALA A 257 -17.52 -1.86 6.08
CA ALA A 257 -17.10 -3.08 6.76
C ALA A 257 -18.11 -4.22 6.60
N LYS A 258 -19.42 -3.95 6.74
CA LYS A 258 -20.48 -4.94 6.49
C LYS A 258 -20.43 -5.46 5.05
N ALA A 259 -20.28 -4.58 4.07
CA ALA A 259 -20.21 -4.97 2.65
C ALA A 259 -18.95 -5.80 2.30
N ILE A 260 -17.81 -5.50 2.93
CA ILE A 260 -16.56 -6.28 2.79
C ILE A 260 -16.70 -7.66 3.45
N LEU A 261 -17.21 -7.70 4.68
CA LEU A 261 -17.34 -8.93 5.47
C LEU A 261 -18.44 -9.88 4.95
N ASP A 262 -19.43 -9.35 4.23
CA ASP A 262 -20.39 -10.16 3.46
C ASP A 262 -19.71 -10.94 2.30
N VAL A 263 -18.55 -10.49 1.81
CA VAL A 263 -17.75 -11.15 0.76
C VAL A 263 -16.63 -12.02 1.35
N ASN A 264 -15.90 -11.50 2.34
CA ASN A 264 -14.88 -12.24 3.08
C ASN A 264 -15.03 -11.99 4.60
N PRO A 265 -15.65 -12.91 5.37
CA PRO A 265 -15.85 -12.74 6.81
C PRO A 265 -14.55 -12.88 7.63
N ASN A 266 -13.42 -13.21 6.99
CA ASN A 266 -12.11 -13.39 7.62
C ASN A 266 -11.21 -12.15 7.52
N MET A 267 -11.60 -11.13 6.74
CA MET A 267 -10.81 -9.92 6.53
C MET A 267 -10.79 -9.05 7.80
N LEU A 268 -9.62 -8.66 8.31
CA LEU A 268 -9.54 -7.64 9.35
C LEU A 268 -9.89 -6.26 8.76
N ILE A 269 -10.67 -5.49 9.51
CA ILE A 269 -11.09 -4.14 9.13
C ILE A 269 -10.45 -3.14 10.09
N MET A 270 -9.56 -2.30 9.57
CA MET A 270 -8.97 -1.20 10.32
C MET A 270 -9.85 0.04 10.21
N ILE A 271 -10.10 0.69 11.35
CA ILE A 271 -10.93 1.89 11.44
C ILE A 271 -10.13 2.97 12.17
N GLU A 272 -9.63 3.94 11.40
CA GLU A 272 -8.96 5.12 11.94
C GLU A 272 -9.93 6.06 12.68
N GLY A 273 -9.38 7.04 13.40
CA GLY A 273 -10.13 8.12 14.04
C GLY A 273 -10.51 9.27 13.10
N ILE A 274 -10.91 10.39 13.67
CA ILE A 274 -11.10 11.67 12.96
C ILE A 274 -10.04 12.70 13.37
N GLU A 275 -10.12 13.96 12.92
CA GLU A 275 -9.22 15.03 13.40
C GLU A 275 -9.67 15.64 14.74
N GLN A 276 -10.97 15.89 14.92
CA GLN A 276 -11.48 16.61 16.09
C GLN A 276 -12.85 16.10 16.54
N TYR A 277 -12.97 15.79 17.84
CA TYR A 277 -14.19 15.33 18.48
C TYR A 277 -14.74 16.41 19.43
N PRO A 278 -16.06 16.69 19.47
CA PRO A 278 -16.63 17.66 20.40
C PRO A 278 -16.37 17.24 21.86
N LYS A 279 -16.32 18.21 22.77
CA LYS A 279 -16.31 17.92 24.21
C LYS A 279 -17.73 17.62 24.69
N THR A 280 -18.22 16.44 24.34
CA THR A 280 -19.57 15.95 24.67
C THR A 280 -19.79 15.95 26.19
N GLU A 281 -18.74 15.75 26.98
CA GLU A 281 -18.76 15.83 28.45
C GLU A 281 -19.03 17.24 29.01
N LEU A 282 -18.80 18.28 28.21
CA LEU A 282 -19.14 19.67 28.52
C LEU A 282 -20.44 20.13 27.81
N GLY A 283 -21.07 19.25 27.03
CA GLY A 283 -22.32 19.51 26.31
C GLY A 283 -22.15 20.15 24.93
N PHE A 284 -20.93 20.23 24.39
CA PHE A 284 -20.69 20.71 23.02
C PHE A 284 -21.02 19.63 21.98
N THR A 285 -21.49 20.06 20.80
CA THR A 285 -21.74 19.18 19.64
C THR A 285 -21.02 19.69 18.38
N TYR A 286 -21.09 18.93 17.28
CA TYR A 286 -20.61 19.41 15.97
C TYR A 286 -21.33 20.68 15.45
N ASP A 287 -22.49 21.06 16.00
CA ASP A 287 -23.16 22.30 15.62
C ASP A 287 -22.44 23.54 16.17
N ASP A 288 -21.81 23.42 17.35
CA ASP A 288 -21.08 24.50 18.00
C ASP A 288 -19.80 24.87 17.22
N PRO A 289 -19.61 26.14 16.81
CA PRO A 289 -18.37 26.58 16.19
C PRO A 289 -17.17 26.47 17.14
N ASP A 290 -15.98 26.23 16.59
CA ASP A 290 -14.74 26.28 17.38
C ASP A 290 -14.42 27.73 17.82
N VAL A 291 -13.59 27.88 18.86
CA VAL A 291 -13.25 29.18 19.45
C VAL A 291 -11.74 29.44 19.32
N PHE A 292 -11.38 30.38 18.45
CA PHE A 292 -9.99 30.71 18.16
C PHE A 292 -9.19 31.05 19.43
N GLY A 293 -8.12 30.29 19.69
CA GLY A 293 -7.23 30.48 20.84
C GLY A 293 -7.79 29.99 22.18
N ALA A 294 -8.94 29.32 22.21
CA ALA A 294 -9.44 28.67 23.41
C ALA A 294 -8.60 27.44 23.78
N SER A 295 -8.61 27.09 25.07
CA SER A 295 -7.94 25.90 25.62
C SER A 295 -8.66 25.42 26.89
N GLY A 296 -8.40 24.19 27.31
CA GLY A 296 -9.12 23.56 28.43
C GLY A 296 -10.63 23.53 28.18
N ASP A 297 -11.43 23.77 29.22
CA ASP A 297 -12.90 23.74 29.18
C ASP A 297 -13.52 24.84 28.28
N ALA A 298 -12.75 25.84 27.88
CA ALA A 298 -13.21 26.90 26.98
C ALA A 298 -13.14 26.50 25.49
N ALA A 299 -12.39 25.44 25.15
CA ALA A 299 -12.29 24.92 23.78
C ALA A 299 -13.41 23.90 23.53
N PRO A 300 -14.30 24.09 22.53
CA PRO A 300 -15.43 23.18 22.27
C PRO A 300 -15.04 21.79 21.76
N TYR A 301 -13.81 21.61 21.29
CA TYR A 301 -13.30 20.38 20.67
C TYR A 301 -12.06 19.84 21.40
N HIS A 302 -11.94 18.52 21.40
CA HIS A 302 -10.68 17.80 21.57
C HIS A 302 -10.02 17.64 20.20
N PRO A 303 -8.93 18.36 19.88
CA PRO A 303 -8.17 18.13 18.65
C PRO A 303 -7.28 16.89 18.75
N GLY A 304 -6.88 16.35 17.60
CA GLY A 304 -5.89 15.30 17.48
C GLY A 304 -5.13 15.35 16.15
N TRP A 305 -4.36 14.31 15.89
CA TRP A 305 -3.86 14.00 14.55
C TRP A 305 -5.03 13.65 13.62
N TRP A 306 -4.87 13.86 12.33
CA TRP A 306 -5.75 13.28 11.33
C TRP A 306 -5.70 11.75 11.47
N GLY A 307 -6.83 11.05 11.39
CA GLY A 307 -6.90 9.61 11.71
C GLY A 307 -6.62 9.23 13.18
N GLY A 308 -6.23 10.17 14.04
CA GLY A 308 -5.79 9.87 15.41
C GLY A 308 -6.90 9.91 16.46
N ASN A 309 -8.02 10.61 16.21
CA ASN A 309 -9.01 10.90 17.25
C ASN A 309 -10.13 9.85 17.34
N LEU A 310 -9.98 8.91 18.27
CA LEU A 310 -10.94 7.81 18.54
C LEU A 310 -11.78 8.04 19.80
N ARG A 311 -11.92 9.29 20.27
CA ARG A 311 -12.79 9.64 21.42
C ARG A 311 -14.24 9.22 21.21
N GLY A 312 -14.71 9.31 19.97
CA GLY A 312 -16.06 8.88 19.57
C GLY A 312 -16.36 7.40 19.81
N VAL A 313 -15.36 6.53 19.98
CA VAL A 313 -15.58 5.11 20.29
C VAL A 313 -16.17 4.91 21.70
N ARG A 314 -15.92 5.83 22.65
CA ARG A 314 -16.45 5.75 24.01
C ARG A 314 -17.96 6.00 24.07
N ASP A 315 -18.44 6.95 23.26
CA ASP A 315 -19.86 7.35 23.18
C ASP A 315 -20.62 6.52 22.13
N TYR A 316 -19.96 6.23 21.00
CA TYR A 316 -20.54 5.64 19.79
C TYR A 316 -19.59 4.58 19.19
N PRO A 317 -19.37 3.42 19.85
CA PRO A 317 -18.51 2.36 19.32
C PRO A 317 -19.06 1.78 18.01
N ILE A 318 -18.17 1.22 17.18
CA ILE A 318 -18.52 0.43 16.00
C ILE A 318 -19.29 -0.84 16.43
N ASP A 319 -20.46 -1.06 15.84
CA ASP A 319 -21.32 -2.23 16.10
C ASP A 319 -21.75 -2.93 14.80
N LEU A 320 -21.08 -4.06 14.54
CA LEU A 320 -21.41 -5.04 13.53
C LEU A 320 -21.91 -6.36 14.17
N GLY A 321 -22.22 -6.37 15.47
CA GLY A 321 -22.61 -7.56 16.22
C GLY A 321 -21.51 -8.63 16.24
N PRO A 322 -21.77 -9.89 15.83
CA PRO A 322 -20.75 -10.95 15.81
C PRO A 322 -19.51 -10.61 14.97
N LEU A 323 -19.65 -9.76 13.95
CA LEU A 323 -18.55 -9.33 13.08
C LEU A 323 -17.58 -8.34 13.76
N ASN A 324 -17.86 -7.88 14.99
CA ASN A 324 -16.89 -7.12 15.78
C ASN A 324 -15.60 -7.91 16.07
N SER A 325 -15.61 -9.24 15.91
CA SER A 325 -14.39 -10.06 15.92
C SER A 325 -13.45 -9.80 14.74
N GLN A 326 -13.74 -8.84 13.85
CA GLN A 326 -12.83 -8.40 12.79
C GLN A 326 -12.49 -6.90 12.85
N ILE A 327 -12.94 -6.18 13.87
CA ILE A 327 -12.71 -4.73 13.98
C ILE A 327 -11.47 -4.42 14.82
N VAL A 328 -10.57 -3.64 14.23
CA VAL A 328 -9.35 -3.12 14.87
C VAL A 328 -9.38 -1.60 14.72
N TYR A 329 -9.12 -0.85 15.80
CA TYR A 329 -9.03 0.61 15.70
C TYR A 329 -7.60 1.03 15.38
N SER A 330 -7.47 1.96 14.43
CA SER A 330 -6.18 2.27 13.79
C SER A 330 -5.76 3.74 13.94
N PRO A 331 -5.37 4.22 15.14
CA PRO A 331 -4.95 5.61 15.31
C PRO A 331 -3.63 5.92 14.60
N HIS A 332 -3.54 7.10 14.01
CA HIS A 332 -2.27 7.72 13.60
C HIS A 332 -1.68 8.55 14.74
N GLU A 333 -0.36 8.48 14.91
CA GLU A 333 0.36 9.16 15.98
C GLU A 333 1.72 9.65 15.50
N TYR A 334 1.91 10.97 15.49
CA TYR A 334 3.08 11.62 14.91
C TYR A 334 3.86 12.50 15.89
N GLY A 335 5.08 12.84 15.50
CA GLY A 335 6.02 13.62 16.28
C GLY A 335 6.04 15.12 15.93
N PRO A 336 6.83 15.91 16.68
CA PRO A 336 7.00 17.34 16.42
C PRO A 336 7.69 17.69 15.09
N SER A 337 8.18 16.71 14.29
CA SER A 337 8.62 16.99 12.91
C SER A 337 7.46 17.20 11.94
N VAL A 338 6.30 16.57 12.19
CA VAL A 338 5.08 16.70 11.39
C VAL A 338 4.28 17.93 11.82
N TYR A 339 3.97 18.05 13.12
CA TYR A 339 3.36 19.26 13.67
C TYR A 339 3.76 19.53 15.12
N ALA A 340 4.05 20.79 15.43
CA ALA A 340 4.44 21.25 16.77
C ALA A 340 3.23 21.38 17.72
N GLN A 341 2.57 20.25 18.02
CA GLN A 341 1.42 20.16 18.93
C GLN A 341 1.74 20.70 20.34
N PRO A 342 0.77 21.30 21.06
CA PRO A 342 1.00 21.98 22.33
C PRO A 342 1.48 21.04 23.46
N TRP A 343 1.15 19.74 23.41
CA TRP A 343 1.66 18.75 24.36
C TRP A 343 3.18 18.53 24.24
N PHE A 344 3.80 18.91 23.11
CA PHE A 344 5.26 18.92 22.96
C PHE A 344 5.93 20.21 23.48
N ASP A 345 5.20 21.26 23.89
CA ASP A 345 5.79 22.52 24.41
C ASP A 345 6.18 22.45 25.90
N LYS A 346 6.80 21.33 26.27
CA LYS A 346 7.34 21.04 27.60
C LYS A 346 8.35 19.89 27.51
N ASP A 347 8.97 19.54 28.63
CA ASP A 347 9.70 18.28 28.72
C ASP A 347 8.69 17.13 28.93
N PHE A 348 8.31 16.48 27.83
CA PHE A 348 7.28 15.44 27.84
C PHE A 348 7.83 14.07 28.19
N THR A 349 7.02 13.25 28.86
CA THR A 349 7.25 11.82 29.14
C THR A 349 6.06 11.01 28.62
N LEU A 350 6.11 9.67 28.65
CA LEU A 350 4.93 8.86 28.34
C LEU A 350 3.71 9.33 29.12
N LYS A 351 3.86 9.51 30.44
CA LYS A 351 2.74 9.91 31.31
C LYS A 351 2.14 11.27 30.92
N THR A 352 2.95 12.26 30.53
CA THR A 352 2.38 13.54 30.08
C THR A 352 1.71 13.42 28.72
N LEU A 353 2.27 12.64 27.78
CA LEU A 353 1.65 12.42 26.48
C LEU A 353 0.31 11.67 26.62
N GLU A 354 0.23 10.71 27.53
CA GLU A 354 -1.02 10.06 27.94
C GLU A 354 -2.03 11.05 28.53
N ASP A 355 -1.61 11.83 29.54
CA ASP A 355 -2.47 12.79 30.27
C ASP A 355 -2.96 13.95 29.39
N ASP A 356 -2.14 14.43 28.45
CA ASP A 356 -2.48 15.55 27.57
C ASP A 356 -3.30 15.12 26.33
N TYR A 357 -3.09 13.88 25.84
CA TYR A 357 -3.57 13.46 24.54
C TYR A 357 -3.85 11.95 24.42
N MET A 358 -2.82 11.11 24.45
CA MET A 358 -2.88 9.72 23.95
C MET A 358 -3.91 8.84 24.68
N TYR A 359 -4.03 8.96 26.01
CA TYR A 359 -4.85 8.04 26.80
C TYR A 359 -6.33 8.15 26.42
N ASP A 360 -6.93 9.33 26.64
CA ASP A 360 -8.34 9.54 26.37
C ASP A 360 -8.65 9.60 24.86
N THR A 361 -7.66 9.88 24.01
CA THR A 361 -7.88 9.95 22.56
C THR A 361 -7.94 8.58 21.90
N TRP A 362 -7.05 7.64 22.25
CA TRP A 362 -7.01 6.32 21.62
C TRP A 362 -6.55 5.18 22.55
N ALA A 363 -5.58 5.38 23.45
CA ALA A 363 -4.99 4.27 24.21
C ALA A 363 -5.96 3.60 25.20
N TYR A 364 -6.97 4.33 25.70
CA TYR A 364 -8.02 3.77 26.56
C TYR A 364 -8.71 2.54 25.94
N ILE A 365 -8.80 2.45 24.60
CA ILE A 365 -9.44 1.33 23.89
C ILE A 365 -8.74 0.01 24.23
N HIS A 366 -7.41 -0.01 24.28
CA HIS A 366 -6.66 -1.19 24.68
C HIS A 366 -6.69 -1.40 26.20
N HIS A 367 -6.50 -0.34 27.00
CA HIS A 367 -6.44 -0.44 28.48
C HIS A 367 -7.77 -0.86 29.11
N GLU A 368 -8.90 -0.44 28.55
CA GLU A 368 -10.25 -0.82 28.98
C GLU A 368 -10.72 -2.15 28.35
N GLY A 369 -9.91 -2.76 27.48
CA GLY A 369 -10.19 -4.07 26.88
C GLY A 369 -11.23 -4.06 25.76
N ILE A 370 -11.47 -2.90 25.14
CA ILE A 370 -12.53 -2.68 24.15
C ILE A 370 -12.20 -3.36 22.82
N ALA A 371 -10.98 -3.16 22.32
CA ALA A 371 -10.50 -3.67 21.03
C ALA A 371 -8.96 -3.59 20.96
N PRO A 372 -8.31 -4.31 20.03
CA PRO A 372 -6.90 -4.13 19.73
C PRO A 372 -6.66 -2.76 19.08
N LEU A 373 -5.44 -2.26 19.25
CA LEU A 373 -4.95 -1.04 18.62
C LEU A 373 -3.89 -1.36 17.59
N PHE A 374 -3.99 -0.70 16.44
CA PHE A 374 -3.03 -0.72 15.35
C PHE A 374 -2.55 0.71 15.09
N ILE A 375 -1.30 1.05 15.39
CA ILE A 375 -0.79 2.40 15.08
C ILE A 375 -0.48 2.44 13.58
N GLY A 376 -1.45 2.91 12.79
CA GLY A 376 -1.45 2.88 11.32
C GLY A 376 -0.26 3.59 10.71
N GLU A 377 0.11 4.72 11.29
CA GLU A 377 1.31 5.46 10.98
C GLU A 377 1.95 6.03 12.23
N TRP A 378 3.26 5.80 12.34
CA TRP A 378 4.16 6.52 13.22
C TRP A 378 5.55 6.56 12.59
N GLY A 379 6.24 7.69 12.69
CA GLY A 379 7.55 7.85 12.04
C GLY A 379 8.13 9.24 12.18
N GLY A 380 9.33 9.44 11.63
CA GLY A 380 10.01 10.74 11.70
C GLY A 380 11.51 10.71 11.50
N HIS A 381 12.12 11.90 11.45
CA HIS A 381 13.57 12.06 11.36
C HIS A 381 14.28 11.75 12.69
N MET A 382 15.45 11.11 12.59
CA MET A 382 16.37 10.86 13.71
C MET A 382 17.18 12.13 14.05
N ASP A 383 16.49 13.11 14.66
CA ASP A 383 16.98 14.49 14.88
C ASP A 383 17.92 14.66 16.09
N GLY A 384 18.09 13.63 16.94
CA GLY A 384 18.75 13.74 18.24
C GLY A 384 18.03 14.66 19.25
N GLY A 385 16.81 15.07 18.94
CA GLY A 385 16.06 16.15 19.60
C GLY A 385 14.70 15.70 20.11
N LYS A 386 13.70 16.59 20.02
CA LYS A 386 12.34 16.28 20.49
C LYS A 386 11.70 15.17 19.65
N ASN A 387 11.97 15.09 18.35
CA ASN A 387 11.30 14.10 17.51
C ASN A 387 11.77 12.68 17.82
N GLN A 388 13.08 12.46 17.90
CA GLN A 388 13.67 11.18 18.29
C GLN A 388 13.35 10.81 19.75
N LYS A 389 13.15 11.80 20.65
CA LYS A 389 12.63 11.56 22.01
C LYS A 389 11.20 10.99 21.98
N TRP A 390 10.31 11.61 21.20
CA TRP A 390 8.93 11.13 21.03
C TRP A 390 8.88 9.74 20.38
N MET A 391 9.59 9.51 19.25
CA MET A 391 9.67 8.18 18.61
C MET A 391 10.18 7.11 19.58
N THR A 392 11.09 7.48 20.48
CA THR A 392 11.61 6.58 21.51
C THR A 392 10.56 6.23 22.55
N ILE A 393 9.78 7.20 23.02
CA ILE A 393 8.69 6.97 23.97
C ILE A 393 7.59 6.12 23.34
N LEU A 394 7.14 6.46 22.13
CA LEU A 394 6.07 5.73 21.45
C LEU A 394 6.46 4.28 21.14
N ARG A 395 7.67 4.06 20.62
CA ARG A 395 8.23 2.70 20.41
C ARG A 395 8.21 1.88 21.70
N ASP A 396 8.65 2.45 22.81
CA ASP A 396 8.72 1.70 24.08
C ASP A 396 7.30 1.39 24.61
N TYR A 397 6.32 2.28 24.38
CA TYR A 397 4.91 2.07 24.68
C TYR A 397 4.26 0.99 23.80
N ILE A 398 4.57 0.97 22.49
CA ILE A 398 4.20 -0.09 21.54
C ILE A 398 4.70 -1.45 22.03
N ILE A 399 5.95 -1.54 22.49
CA ILE A 399 6.56 -2.77 23.02
C ILE A 399 5.89 -3.20 24.33
N GLU A 400 5.65 -2.27 25.26
CA GLU A 400 5.07 -2.56 26.58
C GLU A 400 3.66 -3.17 26.48
N HIS A 401 2.83 -2.67 25.56
CA HIS A 401 1.44 -3.10 25.40
C HIS A 401 1.19 -4.03 24.19
N ARG A 402 2.22 -4.34 23.40
CA ARG A 402 2.11 -5.08 22.12
C ARG A 402 1.07 -4.47 21.18
N PHE A 403 1.03 -3.14 21.06
CA PHE A 403 0.22 -2.49 20.03
C PHE A 403 0.70 -2.96 18.65
N HIS A 404 -0.22 -3.29 17.77
CA HIS A 404 0.11 -3.51 16.37
C HIS A 404 0.55 -2.17 15.76
N HIS A 405 1.37 -2.17 14.71
CA HIS A 405 1.81 -0.92 14.09
C HIS A 405 2.37 -1.11 12.69
N THR A 406 2.35 -0.04 11.89
CA THR A 406 3.19 0.14 10.72
C THR A 406 3.99 1.44 10.82
N PHE A 407 5.30 1.35 10.61
CA PHE A 407 6.20 2.49 10.63
C PHE A 407 6.17 3.24 9.29
N TRP A 408 5.92 4.55 9.35
CA TRP A 408 5.96 5.44 8.18
C TRP A 408 7.39 5.98 7.97
N CYS A 409 8.10 5.60 6.91
CA CYS A 409 7.77 4.65 5.84
C CYS A 409 9.04 3.95 5.32
N ILE A 410 8.89 2.96 4.42
CA ILE A 410 9.99 2.42 3.62
C ILE A 410 10.62 3.54 2.78
N ASN A 411 9.77 4.31 2.10
CA ASN A 411 10.13 5.30 1.07
C ASN A 411 11.05 6.42 1.59
N PRO A 412 12.22 6.71 0.99
CA PRO A 412 13.04 7.88 1.33
C PRO A 412 12.31 9.22 1.19
N ASN A 413 11.35 9.32 0.27
CA ASN A 413 10.80 10.58 -0.24
C ASN A 413 9.54 11.10 0.47
N SER A 414 9.26 10.68 1.71
CA SER A 414 8.35 11.43 2.60
C SER A 414 9.07 12.66 3.18
N GLY A 415 8.53 13.86 2.98
CA GLY A 415 9.25 15.12 3.17
C GLY A 415 9.48 15.56 4.63
N ASP A 416 8.68 15.06 5.57
CA ASP A 416 8.62 15.44 6.99
C ASP A 416 9.06 14.32 7.95
N THR A 417 9.25 13.11 7.42
CA THR A 417 9.72 11.93 8.16
C THR A 417 10.96 11.26 7.53
N GLY A 418 11.07 11.27 6.21
CA GLY A 418 12.00 10.45 5.44
C GLY A 418 11.80 8.94 5.62
N GLY A 419 12.50 8.15 4.81
CA GLY A 419 12.35 6.69 4.81
C GLY A 419 13.21 5.91 5.80
N LEU A 420 12.95 4.60 5.85
CA LEU A 420 13.86 3.56 6.35
C LEU A 420 14.96 3.25 5.33
N VAL A 421 14.70 3.47 4.04
CA VAL A 421 15.68 3.40 2.95
C VAL A 421 16.11 4.82 2.54
N GLY A 422 17.34 4.96 2.06
CA GLY A 422 17.91 6.19 1.53
C GLY A 422 17.49 6.49 0.09
N ASN A 423 17.89 7.67 -0.41
CA ASN A 423 17.51 8.17 -1.75
C ASN A 423 17.98 7.30 -2.93
N ASP A 424 18.90 6.37 -2.70
CA ASP A 424 19.36 5.36 -3.66
C ASP A 424 18.48 4.10 -3.70
N TRP A 425 17.42 4.05 -2.88
CA TRP A 425 16.50 2.92 -2.71
C TRP A 425 17.18 1.57 -2.41
N SER A 426 18.39 1.61 -1.84
CA SER A 426 19.18 0.42 -1.52
C SER A 426 19.88 0.52 -0.16
N THR A 427 20.41 1.69 0.20
CA THR A 427 21.08 1.89 1.49
C THR A 427 20.05 2.16 2.60
N TRP A 428 19.94 1.27 3.59
CA TRP A 428 19.07 1.49 4.75
C TRP A 428 19.65 2.48 5.77
N ASP A 429 18.78 3.29 6.38
CA ASP A 429 19.09 4.06 7.59
C ASP A 429 19.11 3.10 8.79
N GLU A 430 20.27 2.50 9.04
CA GLU A 430 20.50 1.56 10.15
C GLU A 430 20.25 2.20 11.54
N ALA A 431 20.26 3.53 11.69
CA ALA A 431 19.93 4.18 12.95
C ALA A 431 18.41 4.24 13.16
N LYS A 432 17.65 4.60 12.12
CA LYS A 432 16.18 4.59 12.15
C LYS A 432 15.63 3.16 12.18
N TYR A 433 16.16 2.25 11.37
CA TYR A 433 15.84 0.82 11.47
C TYR A 433 16.24 0.25 12.84
N GLY A 434 17.37 0.64 13.42
CA GLY A 434 17.74 0.26 14.80
C GLY A 434 16.78 0.77 15.89
N LEU A 435 15.98 1.80 15.59
CA LEU A 435 14.85 2.23 16.41
C LEU A 435 13.63 1.29 16.19
N LEU A 436 13.21 1.10 14.94
CA LEU A 436 12.06 0.24 14.58
C LEU A 436 12.25 -1.22 15.02
N LYS A 437 13.43 -1.80 14.79
CA LYS A 437 13.75 -3.21 15.04
C LYS A 437 13.40 -3.70 16.44
N LYS A 438 13.43 -2.83 17.45
CA LYS A 438 13.06 -3.20 18.84
C LYS A 438 11.56 -3.48 19.01
N ALA A 439 10.73 -2.91 18.14
CA ALA A 439 9.27 -3.09 18.09
C ALA A 439 8.82 -4.07 16.99
N LEU A 440 9.74 -4.76 16.31
CA LEU A 440 9.42 -5.86 15.39
C LEU A 440 9.33 -7.19 16.14
N TRP A 441 8.38 -8.05 15.76
CA TRP A 441 8.12 -9.30 16.47
C TRP A 441 9.31 -10.26 16.36
N GLN A 442 9.95 -10.54 17.49
CA GLN A 442 11.11 -11.43 17.61
C GLN A 442 10.88 -12.48 18.71
N ASP A 443 11.48 -13.66 18.53
CA ASP A 443 11.58 -14.69 19.55
C ASP A 443 12.70 -14.35 20.57
N SER A 444 12.87 -15.22 21.58
CA SER A 444 13.91 -15.06 22.60
C SER A 444 15.36 -15.23 22.09
N ASN A 445 15.55 -15.70 20.86
CA ASN A 445 16.83 -15.82 20.18
C ASN A 445 17.12 -14.65 19.22
N GLY A 446 16.17 -13.72 19.03
CA GLY A 446 16.27 -12.61 18.08
C GLY A 446 15.92 -13.01 16.64
N LYS A 447 15.23 -14.13 16.43
CA LYS A 447 14.63 -14.51 15.15
C LYS A 447 13.33 -13.75 14.94
N PHE A 448 13.14 -13.15 13.76
CA PHE A 448 11.89 -12.48 13.40
C PHE A 448 10.76 -13.48 13.17
N ILE A 449 9.53 -13.10 13.49
CA ILE A 449 8.35 -13.97 13.40
C ILE A 449 7.42 -13.45 12.31
N GLY A 450 7.23 -14.26 11.27
CA GLY A 450 6.25 -14.02 10.21
C GLY A 450 4.81 -14.18 10.70
N LEU A 451 3.86 -13.79 9.84
CA LEU A 451 2.44 -14.01 10.05
C LEU A 451 1.93 -15.24 9.29
N ASP A 452 2.67 -15.72 8.29
CA ASP A 452 2.37 -16.92 7.53
C ASP A 452 2.73 -18.20 8.31
N HIS A 453 1.82 -19.17 8.35
CA HIS A 453 1.99 -20.42 9.10
C HIS A 453 3.11 -21.29 8.55
N ARG A 454 3.47 -21.17 7.26
CA ARG A 454 4.37 -22.11 6.58
C ARG A 454 5.55 -21.46 5.86
N VAL A 455 5.42 -20.24 5.35
CA VAL A 455 6.50 -19.49 4.72
C VAL A 455 7.26 -18.69 5.79
N PRO A 456 8.57 -18.91 5.99
CA PRO A 456 9.37 -18.08 6.88
C PRO A 456 9.48 -16.64 6.36
N LEU A 457 9.48 -15.66 7.28
CA LEU A 457 9.68 -14.26 6.92
C LEU A 457 11.13 -14.00 6.47
N GLY A 458 11.34 -13.97 5.15
CA GLY A 458 12.65 -13.85 4.51
C GLY A 458 13.65 -14.93 4.95
N LYS A 459 14.95 -14.67 4.77
CA LYS A 459 16.03 -15.58 5.20
C LYS A 459 16.34 -15.51 6.71
N ASN A 460 15.89 -14.44 7.37
CA ASN A 460 16.24 -14.13 8.75
C ASN A 460 15.16 -14.52 9.76
N GLY A 461 13.89 -14.64 9.36
CA GLY A 461 12.79 -15.02 10.23
C GLY A 461 12.56 -16.52 10.40
N VAL A 462 11.35 -16.84 10.87
CA VAL A 462 10.68 -18.16 10.97
C VAL A 462 9.20 -17.99 10.63
N SER A 463 8.50 -19.06 10.26
CA SER A 463 7.04 -19.03 10.08
C SER A 463 6.31 -18.94 11.42
N LEU A 464 5.03 -18.54 11.40
CA LEU A 464 4.16 -18.53 12.57
C LEU A 464 3.96 -19.95 13.14
N GLY A 465 3.89 -20.95 12.25
CA GLY A 465 3.81 -22.36 12.64
C GLY A 465 5.08 -22.89 13.33
N GLU A 466 6.26 -22.48 12.86
CA GLU A 466 7.53 -22.77 13.55
C GLU A 466 7.59 -22.12 14.94
N HIS A 467 7.15 -20.86 15.05
CA HIS A 467 7.15 -20.13 16.32
C HIS A 467 6.29 -20.81 17.38
N TYR A 468 5.10 -21.29 17.00
CA TYR A 468 4.17 -21.98 17.90
C TYR A 468 4.36 -23.50 17.99
N GLY A 469 5.27 -24.09 17.21
CA GLY A 469 5.54 -25.53 17.22
C GLY A 469 4.37 -26.37 16.67
N MET A 470 3.69 -25.86 15.66
CA MET A 470 2.58 -26.52 14.97
C MET A 470 3.06 -27.75 14.16
N ASP A 471 2.14 -28.68 13.88
CA ASP A 471 2.41 -29.88 13.05
C ASP A 471 2.24 -29.59 11.55
N ASN A 472 2.79 -28.46 11.09
CA ASN A 472 2.83 -28.04 9.68
C ASN A 472 4.28 -27.68 9.28
N PRO A 473 5.00 -28.55 8.53
CA PRO A 473 6.39 -28.26 8.18
C PRO A 473 6.48 -27.00 7.30
N PRO A 474 7.50 -26.16 7.47
CA PRO A 474 7.72 -24.99 6.61
C PRO A 474 7.80 -25.36 5.14
N ILE A 475 7.38 -24.43 4.29
CA ILE A 475 7.63 -24.48 2.86
C ILE A 475 8.60 -23.38 2.50
N THR A 476 9.56 -23.73 1.65
CA THR A 476 10.25 -22.73 0.83
C THR A 476 9.44 -22.64 -0.46
N PRO A 477 8.83 -21.49 -0.80
CA PRO A 477 8.24 -21.29 -2.11
C PRO A 477 9.27 -21.55 -3.22
N PRO A 478 8.83 -21.82 -4.47
CA PRO A 478 9.76 -21.93 -5.59
C PRO A 478 10.59 -20.64 -5.66
N PRO A 479 11.92 -20.69 -5.78
CA PRO A 479 12.72 -19.47 -5.80
C PRO A 479 12.30 -18.59 -6.99
N HIS A 480 12.18 -17.29 -6.74
CA HIS A 480 11.93 -16.30 -7.78
C HIS A 480 12.96 -16.42 -8.91
N THR A 481 12.54 -17.03 -10.02
CA THR A 481 13.26 -16.91 -11.29
C THR A 481 12.73 -15.70 -12.01
N GLN A 482 13.42 -14.57 -11.86
CA GLN A 482 13.22 -13.38 -12.70
C GLN A 482 13.04 -13.82 -14.15
N THR A 483 11.97 -13.34 -14.80
CA THR A 483 11.79 -13.57 -16.24
C THR A 483 13.05 -13.09 -16.96
N PRO A 484 13.66 -13.90 -17.86
CA PRO A 484 14.91 -13.52 -18.49
C PRO A 484 14.78 -12.14 -19.13
N THR A 485 15.69 -11.22 -18.77
CA THR A 485 15.75 -9.88 -19.35
C THR A 485 15.63 -10.02 -20.87
N PRO A 486 14.70 -9.32 -21.54
CA PRO A 486 14.60 -9.39 -22.99
C PRO A 486 15.96 -9.03 -23.59
N ASN A 487 16.67 -10.03 -24.12
CA ASN A 487 17.87 -9.77 -24.89
C ASN A 487 17.48 -8.79 -25.99
N PRO A 488 18.20 -7.66 -26.17
CA PRO A 488 17.87 -6.72 -27.22
C PRO A 488 17.89 -7.50 -28.54
N THR A 489 16.71 -7.70 -29.12
CA THR A 489 16.63 -8.16 -30.50
C THR A 489 17.33 -7.06 -31.30
N PRO A 490 18.36 -7.36 -32.10
CA PRO A 490 19.06 -6.33 -32.84
C PRO A 490 18.12 -5.81 -33.92
N THR A 491 17.33 -4.80 -33.56
CA THR A 491 16.66 -3.90 -34.50
C THR A 491 17.76 -3.44 -35.45
N PRO A 492 17.61 -3.64 -36.77
CA PRO A 492 18.65 -3.26 -37.71
C PRO A 492 18.85 -1.76 -37.59
N THR A 493 19.99 -1.36 -37.03
CA THR A 493 20.41 0.04 -37.00
C THR A 493 20.34 0.54 -38.43
N PRO A 494 19.55 1.61 -38.73
CA PRO A 494 19.68 2.29 -39.99
C PRO A 494 21.16 2.65 -40.16
N ILE A 495 21.76 2.27 -41.28
CA ILE A 495 23.08 2.80 -41.62
C ILE A 495 22.81 4.24 -42.02
N GLU A 496 23.00 5.13 -41.05
CA GLU A 496 22.90 6.57 -41.26
C GLU A 496 24.16 7.00 -41.99
N ASP A 497 23.99 7.54 -43.20
CA ASP A 497 25.09 7.90 -44.11
C ASP A 497 25.83 9.20 -43.70
N PHE A 498 25.70 9.64 -42.43
CA PHE A 498 26.26 10.88 -41.89
C PHE A 498 26.89 10.70 -40.51
N ILE A 499 27.65 11.71 -40.06
CA ILE A 499 28.31 11.73 -38.75
C ILE A 499 27.55 12.69 -37.82
N TYR A 500 27.11 12.23 -36.66
CA TYR A 500 26.47 13.11 -35.68
C TYR A 500 27.43 14.20 -35.20
N GLY A 501 26.95 15.44 -35.17
CA GLY A 501 27.73 16.64 -34.89
C GLY A 501 28.53 17.19 -36.08
N ASP A 502 28.54 16.54 -37.26
CA ASP A 502 29.15 17.03 -38.50
C ASP A 502 28.09 17.77 -39.33
N ILE A 503 27.78 18.99 -38.93
CA ILE A 503 26.63 19.76 -39.43
C ILE A 503 26.94 20.38 -40.79
N ASN A 504 28.22 20.45 -41.19
CA ASN A 504 28.64 20.94 -42.51
C ASN A 504 29.06 19.83 -43.50
N ASP A 505 28.93 18.56 -43.12
CA ASP A 505 29.40 17.37 -43.85
C ASP A 505 30.89 17.45 -44.29
N ASP A 506 31.77 18.08 -43.48
CA ASP A 506 33.21 18.19 -43.78
C ASP A 506 34.05 17.00 -43.28
N GLY A 507 33.44 16.11 -42.49
CA GLY A 507 34.04 14.91 -41.92
C GLY A 507 34.66 15.10 -40.53
N LEU A 508 34.56 16.30 -39.94
CA LEU A 508 35.18 16.64 -38.66
C LEU A 508 34.20 17.37 -37.72
N VAL A 509 33.69 16.67 -36.70
CA VAL A 509 32.92 17.32 -35.63
C VAL A 509 33.78 18.34 -34.87
N ASN A 510 33.51 19.63 -35.04
CA ASN A 510 34.34 20.69 -34.49
C ASN A 510 33.56 21.97 -34.10
N SER A 511 34.27 23.06 -33.79
CA SER A 511 33.66 24.33 -33.35
C SER A 511 32.88 25.07 -34.45
N VAL A 512 33.11 24.72 -35.73
CA VAL A 512 32.32 25.20 -36.87
C VAL A 512 30.89 24.65 -36.80
N ASP A 513 30.73 23.37 -36.46
CA ASP A 513 29.43 22.71 -36.31
C ASP A 513 28.66 23.28 -35.14
N TYR A 514 29.31 23.46 -33.99
CA TYR A 514 28.69 24.12 -32.84
C TYR A 514 28.22 25.55 -33.16
N MET A 515 28.96 26.30 -33.99
CA MET A 515 28.52 27.60 -34.49
C MET A 515 27.32 27.48 -35.44
N LEU A 516 27.26 26.48 -36.31
CA LEU A 516 26.14 26.24 -37.22
C LEU A 516 24.88 25.82 -36.45
N LEU A 517 25.01 24.88 -35.50
CA LEU A 517 23.97 24.46 -34.56
C LEU A 517 23.38 25.67 -33.81
N THR A 518 24.25 26.51 -33.24
CA THR A 518 23.83 27.75 -32.58
C THR A 518 23.09 28.71 -33.52
N ARG A 519 23.43 28.74 -34.82
CA ARG A 519 22.71 29.55 -35.81
C ARG A 519 21.35 28.98 -36.20
N ILE A 520 21.22 27.66 -36.30
CA ILE A 520 19.94 26.96 -36.52
C ILE A 520 18.98 27.28 -35.37
N ILE A 521 19.44 27.10 -34.12
CA ILE A 521 18.67 27.38 -32.89
C ILE A 521 18.23 28.85 -32.79
N LEU A 522 19.01 29.78 -33.36
CA LEU A 522 18.70 31.22 -33.39
C LEU A 522 17.91 31.66 -34.65
N GLU A 523 17.39 30.71 -35.45
CA GLU A 523 16.70 30.95 -36.72
C GLU A 523 17.50 31.82 -37.73
N ILE A 524 18.84 31.82 -37.62
CA ILE A 524 19.73 32.58 -38.51
C ILE A 524 19.99 31.74 -39.77
N PRO A 525 19.61 32.20 -40.98
CA PRO A 525 19.78 31.40 -42.19
C PRO A 525 21.22 30.90 -42.41
N VAL A 526 21.31 29.61 -42.70
CA VAL A 526 22.51 28.85 -43.05
C VAL A 526 22.22 28.01 -44.31
N ALA A 527 23.25 27.51 -44.98
CA ALA A 527 23.13 26.74 -46.21
C ALA A 527 24.24 25.70 -46.28
N ASN A 528 23.98 24.59 -46.97
CA ASN A 528 24.84 23.39 -46.96
C ASN A 528 25.05 22.89 -45.53
N ILE A 529 23.94 22.57 -44.85
CA ILE A 529 23.95 21.95 -43.53
C ILE A 529 23.22 20.61 -43.58
N ASN A 530 23.63 19.72 -42.69
CA ASN A 530 22.97 18.48 -42.39
C ASN A 530 22.20 18.65 -41.06
N GLU A 531 20.87 18.78 -41.16
CA GLU A 531 20.01 18.97 -39.98
C GLU A 531 19.92 17.67 -39.15
N ASP A 532 19.92 16.50 -39.80
CA ASP A 532 19.89 15.20 -39.12
C ASP A 532 21.17 14.97 -38.28
N ALA A 533 22.33 15.47 -38.74
CA ALA A 533 23.57 15.49 -37.96
C ALA A 533 23.52 16.44 -36.74
N GLY A 534 22.58 17.38 -36.70
CA GLY A 534 22.40 18.37 -35.63
C GLY A 534 21.59 17.86 -34.43
N ASP A 535 20.74 16.84 -34.62
CA ASP A 535 19.94 16.17 -33.58
C ASP A 535 20.82 15.15 -32.83
N VAL A 536 21.73 15.64 -31.97
CA VAL A 536 22.73 14.81 -31.28
C VAL A 536 22.16 14.07 -30.05
N ASN A 537 20.86 14.20 -29.78
CA ASN A 537 20.13 13.44 -28.76
C ASN A 537 19.00 12.54 -29.31
N ARG A 538 18.75 12.57 -30.62
CA ARG A 538 17.73 11.79 -31.33
C ARG A 538 16.30 12.04 -30.86
N ASP A 539 16.00 13.23 -30.33
CA ASP A 539 14.65 13.60 -29.88
C ASP A 539 13.73 14.14 -31.00
N GLY A 540 14.26 14.21 -32.23
CA GLY A 540 13.57 14.61 -33.45
C GLY A 540 13.51 16.13 -33.62
N LYS A 541 14.38 16.86 -32.92
CA LYS A 541 14.44 18.32 -32.88
C LYS A 541 15.88 18.79 -32.79
N ILE A 542 16.10 20.03 -33.18
CA ILE A 542 17.36 20.73 -32.99
C ILE A 542 17.10 21.88 -32.02
N ASP A 543 17.49 21.72 -30.76
CA ASP A 543 17.31 22.75 -29.74
C ASP A 543 18.58 22.99 -28.88
N THR A 544 18.45 23.85 -27.86
CA THR A 544 19.52 24.14 -26.89
C THR A 544 20.16 22.90 -26.22
N ARG A 545 19.46 21.77 -26.16
CA ARG A 545 19.95 20.48 -25.64
C ARG A 545 21.06 19.93 -26.51
N ASP A 546 20.88 19.95 -27.83
CA ASP A 546 21.88 19.53 -28.82
C ASP A 546 23.14 20.38 -28.71
N ALA A 547 22.98 21.70 -28.58
CA ALA A 547 24.10 22.60 -28.35
C ALA A 547 24.85 22.23 -27.05
N ILE A 548 24.15 21.94 -25.96
CA ILE A 548 24.80 21.52 -24.70
C ILE A 548 25.55 20.18 -24.88
N ILE A 549 24.97 19.21 -25.59
CA ILE A 549 25.58 17.89 -25.83
C ILE A 549 26.80 18.01 -26.75
N LEU A 550 26.68 18.68 -27.90
CA LEU A 550 27.79 18.92 -28.82
C LEU A 550 28.91 19.73 -28.15
N SER A 551 28.57 20.74 -27.34
CA SER A 551 29.56 21.49 -26.54
C SER A 551 30.31 20.59 -25.55
N ARG A 552 29.61 19.67 -24.87
CA ARG A 552 30.23 18.70 -23.95
C ARG A 552 31.13 17.71 -24.68
N TYR A 553 30.75 17.27 -25.87
CA TYR A 553 31.58 16.40 -26.72
C TYR A 553 32.85 17.11 -27.18
N LEU A 554 32.74 18.35 -27.69
CA LEU A 554 33.88 19.19 -28.09
C LEU A 554 34.80 19.61 -26.93
N LEU A 555 34.34 19.48 -25.69
CA LEU A 555 35.11 19.73 -24.46
C LEU A 555 35.66 18.45 -23.82
N GLU A 556 35.54 17.29 -24.46
CA GLU A 556 35.96 15.97 -23.94
C GLU A 556 35.31 15.64 -22.57
N ILE A 557 34.09 16.14 -22.34
CA ILE A 557 33.27 15.84 -21.14
C ILE A 557 32.42 14.58 -21.36
N ILE A 558 32.15 14.22 -22.61
CA ILE A 558 31.55 12.96 -23.05
C ILE A 558 32.33 12.43 -24.25
N ASP A 559 32.51 11.11 -24.33
CA ASP A 559 33.43 10.49 -25.30
C ASP A 559 32.77 10.18 -26.67
N SER A 560 31.45 10.34 -26.80
CA SER A 560 30.69 9.98 -28.01
C SER A 560 29.40 10.79 -28.16
N ILE A 561 28.99 10.98 -29.41
CA ILE A 561 27.65 11.41 -29.84
C ILE A 561 27.20 10.48 -31.00
N PRO A 562 25.89 10.29 -31.25
CA PRO A 562 24.77 10.86 -30.50
C PRO A 562 24.66 10.25 -29.09
N MET A 563 24.03 10.99 -28.20
CA MET A 563 23.51 10.44 -26.94
C MET A 563 22.19 9.75 -27.26
N ASN A 564 22.05 8.47 -26.90
CA ASN A 564 20.74 7.79 -26.87
C ASN A 564 20.07 8.01 -25.51
#